data_AF-A0A9X1GHP7-F1
#
_entry.id   AF-A0A9X1GHP7-F1
#
_cell.length_a   1.000
_cell.length_b   1.000
_cell.length_c   1.000
_cell.angle_alpha   90.00
_cell.angle_beta   90.00
_cell.angle_gamma   90.00
#
_symmetry.space_group_name_H-M   'P 1'
#
loop_
_entity.id
_entity.type
_entity.pdbx_description
1 polymer ?
#
loop_
_entity_poly.entity_id
_entity_poly.type
_entity_poly.pdbx_seq_one_letter_code
_entity_poly.pdbx_strand_id
1 'polypeptide(L)' 'MTPQEFLENLATAATDPEKIIVFARYLDTTALDHATTPRWRSIPHSTEIQFALNNIAFHLEALAEKGN' A
#
# COMPACT_ATOMS: atom_id res chain seq x y z
N MET A 1 -4.62 -8.51 2.58
CA MET A 1 -4.25 -8.36 4.00
C MET A 1 -5.43 -7.73 4.73
N THR A 2 -5.83 -8.20 5.91
CA THR A 2 -6.87 -7.51 6.68
C THR A 2 -6.30 -6.23 7.33
N PRO A 3 -7.12 -5.23 7.67
CA PRO A 3 -6.65 -4.05 8.41
C PRO A 3 -5.95 -4.41 9.72
N GLN A 4 -6.36 -5.50 10.37
CA GLN A 4 -5.79 -5.94 11.64
C GLN A 4 -4.43 -6.63 11.44
N GLU A 5 -4.30 -7.48 10.41
CA GLU A 5 -3.01 -8.04 10.00
C GLU A 5 -2.01 -6.95 9.58
N PHE A 6 -2.49 -5.87 8.95
CA PHE A 6 -1.64 -4.72 8.62
C PHE A 6 -1.08 -4.04 9.87
N LEU A 7 -1.94 -3.74 10.85
CA LEU A 7 -1.53 -3.09 12.09
C LEU A 7 -0.58 -3.97 12.90
N GLU A 8 -0.82 -5.28 12.95
CA GLU A 8 0.07 -6.25 13.60
C GLU A 8 1.43 -6.30 12.92
N ASN A 9 1.48 -6.45 11.60
CA ASN A 9 2.73 -6.47 10.83
C ASN A 9 3.51 -5.17 10.98
N LEU A 10 2.82 -4.02 11.01
CA LEU A 10 3.44 -2.71 11.17
C LEU A 10 4.01 -2.53 12.58
N ALA A 11 3.30 -3.00 13.61
CA ALA A 11 3.76 -2.95 14.99
C ALA A 11 4.99 -3.85 15.25
N THR A 12 5.12 -4.95 14.50
CA THR A 12 6.25 -5.89 14.62
C THR A 12 7.48 -5.51 13.78
N ALA A 13 7.34 -4.59 12.82
CA ALA A 13 8.45 -4.13 11.98
C ALA A 13 9.45 -3.29 12.81
N ALA A 14 10.68 -3.80 12.96
CA ALA A 14 11.71 -3.22 13.81
C ALA A 14 12.45 -2.06 13.10
N THR A 15 12.56 -2.12 11.78
CA THR A 15 13.30 -1.13 10.99
C THR A 15 12.39 -0.35 10.04
N ASP A 16 12.81 0.85 9.66
CA ASP A 16 12.04 1.67 8.71
C ASP A 16 11.88 1.00 7.32
N PRO A 17 12.88 0.27 6.77
CA PRO A 17 12.69 -0.56 5.59
C PRO A 17 11.59 -1.64 5.75
N GLU A 18 11.51 -2.30 6.91
CA GLU A 18 10.46 -3.30 7.16
C GLU A 18 9.07 -2.66 7.22
N LYS A 19 8.94 -1.49 7.84
CA LYS A 19 7.67 -0.74 7.85
C LYS A 19 7.24 -0.35 6.43
N ILE A 20 8.20 0.08 5.61
CA ILE A 20 7.98 0.42 4.20
C ILE A 20 7.45 -0.79 3.42
N ILE A 21 8.02 -1.99 3.62
CA ILE A 21 7.54 -3.23 2.99
C ILE A 21 6.11 -3.57 3.43
N VAL A 22 5.79 -3.42 4.72
CA VAL A 22 4.43 -3.65 5.24
C VAL A 22 3.43 -2.68 4.61
N PHE A 23 3.78 -1.41 4.47
CA PHE A 23 2.96 -0.41 3.78
C PHE A 23 2.77 -0.74 2.29
N ALA A 24 3.82 -1.13 1.57
CA ALA A 24 3.73 -1.51 0.16
C ALA A 24 2.76 -2.70 -0.04
N ARG A 25 2.87 -3.74 0.78
CA ARG A 25 1.97 -4.91 0.73
C ARG A 25 0.52 -4.58 1.04
N TYR A 26 0.27 -3.65 1.96
CA TYR A 26 -1.08 -3.20 2.27
C TYR A 26 -1.69 -2.40 1.12
N LEU A 27 -0.89 -1.55 0.47
CA LEU A 27 -1.30 -0.80 -0.70
C LEU A 27 -1.63 -1.73 -1.88
N ASP A 28 -0.75 -2.68 -2.18
CA ASP A 28 -0.90 -3.64 -3.29
C ASP A 28 -2.11 -4.55 -3.15
N THR A 29 -2.41 -5.01 -1.93
CA THR A 29 -3.53 -5.92 -1.71
C THR A 29 -4.84 -5.19 -1.39
N THR A 30 -4.88 -4.45 -0.29
CA THR A 30 -6.16 -4.00 0.29
C THR A 30 -6.61 -2.67 -0.27
N ALA A 31 -5.68 -1.73 -0.47
CA ALA A 31 -6.04 -0.44 -1.02
C ALA A 31 -6.40 -0.54 -2.51
N LEU A 32 -5.66 -1.35 -3.28
CA LEU A 32 -5.89 -1.53 -4.71
C LEU A 32 -7.13 -2.38 -5.04
N ASP A 33 -7.42 -3.45 -4.29
CA ASP A 33 -8.68 -4.19 -4.46
C ASP A 33 -9.89 -3.28 -4.24
N HIS A 34 -9.85 -2.44 -3.20
CA HIS A 34 -10.91 -1.48 -2.93
C HIS A 34 -10.97 -0.39 -4.01
N ALA A 35 -9.82 0.00 -4.55
CA ALA A 35 -9.67 1.01 -5.60
C ALA A 35 -10.08 0.54 -7.01
N THR A 36 -10.62 -0.67 -7.17
CA THR A 36 -11.18 -1.14 -8.45
C THR A 36 -12.69 -1.35 -8.41
N THR A 37 -13.32 -1.19 -7.25
CA THR A 37 -14.75 -1.45 -7.05
C THR A 37 -15.65 -0.45 -7.79
N PRO A 38 -16.90 -0.83 -8.15
CA PRO A 38 -17.85 0.10 -8.78
C PRO A 38 -18.13 1.33 -7.91
N ARG A 39 -18.16 1.13 -6.58
CA ARG A 39 -18.32 2.23 -5.61
C ARG A 39 -17.12 3.16 -5.62
N TRP A 40 -15.91 2.64 -5.74
CA TRP A 40 -14.71 3.46 -5.88
C TRP A 40 -14.72 4.30 -7.15
N ARG A 41 -15.08 3.70 -8.28
CA ARG A 41 -15.18 4.41 -9.58
C ARG A 41 -16.22 5.53 -9.58
N SER A 42 -17.15 5.53 -8.63
CA SER A 42 -18.14 6.60 -8.44
C SER A 42 -17.61 7.81 -7.66
N ILE A 43 -16.43 7.69 -7.03
CA ILE A 43 -15.80 8.77 -6.28
C ILE A 43 -15.06 9.69 -7.27
N PRO A 44 -15.25 11.02 -7.19
CA PRO A 44 -14.46 11.97 -7.97
C PRO A 44 -12.96 11.80 -7.73
N HIS A 45 -12.16 11.91 -8.79
CA HIS A 45 -10.70 11.74 -8.75
C HIS A 45 -10.19 10.35 -8.31
N SER A 46 -11.06 9.35 -8.28
CA SER A 46 -10.73 7.97 -7.90
C SER A 46 -9.61 7.36 -8.75
N THR A 47 -9.54 7.71 -10.03
CA THR A 47 -8.49 7.28 -10.97
C THR A 47 -7.13 7.89 -10.61
N GLU A 48 -7.08 9.20 -10.33
CA GLU A 48 -5.85 9.90 -9.93
C GLU A 48 -5.33 9.40 -8.58
N ILE A 49 -6.23 9.12 -7.64
CA ILE A 49 -5.89 8.51 -6.35
C ILE A 49 -5.31 7.10 -6.58
N GLN A 50 -5.92 6.28 -7.44
CA GLN A 50 -5.40 4.95 -7.75
C GLN A 50 -3.99 5.02 -8.37
N PHE A 51 -3.74 5.93 -9.30
CA PHE A 51 -2.40 6.13 -9.86
C PHE A 51 -1.38 6.60 -8.83
N ALA A 52 -1.76 7.50 -7.92
CA ALA A 52 -0.89 7.94 -6.83
C ALA A 52 -0.53 6.78 -5.89
N LEU A 53 -1.50 5.94 -5.53
CA LEU A 53 -1.27 4.75 -4.69
C LEU A 53 -0.34 3.75 -5.37
N ASN A 54 -0.51 3.50 -6.68
CA ASN A 54 0.39 2.66 -7.47
C ASN A 54 1.83 3.18 -7.47
N ASN A 55 2.01 4.49 -7.70
CA ASN A 55 3.35 5.10 -7.70
C ASN A 55 4.02 5.01 -6.33
N ILE A 56 3.27 5.22 -5.25
CA ILE A 56 3.79 5.10 -3.88
C ILE A 56 4.22 3.66 -3.62
N ALA A 57 3.39 2.66 -3.96
CA ALA A 57 3.75 1.25 -3.79
C ALA A 57 5.05 0.89 -4.54
N PHE A 58 5.15 1.28 -5.82
CA PHE A 58 6.34 1.06 -6.63
C PHE A 58 7.61 1.68 -6.02
N HIS A 59 7.52 2.93 -5.54
CA HIS A 59 8.68 3.59 -4.95
C HIS A 59 9.07 3.02 -3.58
N LEU A 60 8.10 2.57 -2.78
CA LEU A 60 8.36 1.90 -1.52
C LEU A 60 9.08 0.56 -1.73
N GLU A 61 8.67 -0.23 -2.72
CA GLU A 61 9.38 -1.46 -3.11
C GLU A 61 10.81 -1.18 -3.55
N ALA A 62 11.02 -0.20 -4.43
CA ALA A 62 12.35 0.18 -4.90
C ALA A 62 13.27 0.71 -3.77
N LEU A 63 12.72 1.39 -2.78
CA LEU A 63 13.46 1.83 -1.59
C LEU A 63 13.85 0.65 -0.69
N ALA A 64 12.94 -0.31 -0.51
CA ALA A 64 13.23 -1.52 0.24
C ALA A 64 14.34 -2.37 -0.42
N GLU A 65 14.35 -2.47 -1.75
CA GLU A 65 15.39 -3.20 -2.50
C GLU A 65 16.77 -2.55 -2.38
N LYS A 66 16.86 -1.21 -2.29
CA LYS A 66 18.13 -0.47 -2.13
C LYS A 66 18.68 -0.45 -0.71
N GLY A 67 17.87 -0.81 0.28
CA GLY A 67 18.27 -0.86 1.69
C GLY A 67 19.01 -2.15 2.11
N ASN A 68 19.09 -3.14 1.21
CA ASN A 68 19.86 -4.38 1.34
C ASN A 68 21.23 -4.27 0.66
#